data_AF-A0A950XYZ5-F1
#
_entry.id   AF-A0A950XYZ5-F1
#
_cell.length_a   1.000
_cell.length_b   1.000
_cell.length_c   1.000
_cell.angle_alpha   90.00
_cell.angle_beta   90.00
_cell.angle_gamma   90.00
#
_symmetry.space_group_name_H-M   'P 1'
#
loop_
_entity.id
_entity.type
_entity.pdbx_description
1 polymer ?
#
loop_
_entity_poly.entity_id
_entity_poly.type
_entity_poly.pdbx_seq_one_letter_code
_entity_poly.pdbx_strand_id
1 'polypeptide(L)'
;MGVARDAATDARSDAQLRAMLDELSRTKTLKLNDLDKPYFVQYSSDDADELVITASVGGLITSTHSRFRQPRVEVRIGDYKFDNTNSIYARKSRLGLFPIDDDYGALRTDLWLSTDALYKVAADQIARKRSALNEIAEPEKTTDFAHAKPVQIIEPLVALNVDQKHWEDVVRRISARFAAHPDVLESQVRLRCIETNYRVANTEGTVVRIPEELSDVAVVASGLAPDGSRVWNHQFFTELHFSQLQKEQELYKAAEAVAAETEALTKAPWAEDYTGPVLFEQEAAAELMADILADAIRLQRKPLAPPGSDNANAQIIESVWASRVGSKVTPEWLSLVDNPAEEQYQGKPLAGHYVADDEGVPAQPVTLVDKGVLKGFLFSRLPVRETAASNGHGRLPGAWG
;
A
#
# COMPACT_ATOMS: atom_id res chain seq x y z
N MET A 1 24.24 22.67 11.82
CA MET A 1 24.95 22.57 10.53
C MET A 1 25.63 21.20 10.49
N GLY A 2 24.88 20.17 10.13
CA GLY A 2 25.39 18.82 9.93
C GLY A 2 25.81 18.66 8.49
N VAL A 3 26.99 18.07 8.28
CA VAL A 3 27.59 17.81 6.97
C VAL A 3 26.61 17.02 6.12
N ALA A 4 26.20 17.56 4.97
CA ALA A 4 25.54 16.79 3.92
C ALA A 4 26.52 15.70 3.49
N ARG A 5 26.38 14.50 4.05
CA ARG A 5 26.99 13.31 3.47
C ARG A 5 26.42 13.18 2.07
N ASP A 6 27.30 12.92 1.11
CA ASP A 6 26.90 12.72 -0.28
C ASP A 6 25.96 11.51 -0.35
N ALA A 7 24.70 11.72 -0.77
CA ALA A 7 23.68 10.68 -0.83
C ALA A 7 24.13 9.47 -1.66
N ALA A 8 25.00 9.70 -2.66
CA ALA A 8 25.60 8.62 -3.44
C ALA A 8 26.58 7.77 -2.61
N THR A 9 27.34 8.40 -1.71
CA THR A 9 28.26 7.69 -0.80
C THR A 9 27.48 6.91 0.26
N ASP A 10 26.41 7.49 0.81
CA ASP A 10 25.56 6.81 1.79
C ASP A 10 24.79 5.63 1.18
N ALA A 11 24.27 5.77 -0.05
CA ALA A 11 23.64 4.68 -0.78
C ALA A 11 24.60 3.52 -1.07
N ARG A 12 25.88 3.81 -1.34
CA ARG A 12 26.92 2.80 -1.62
C ARG A 12 27.39 2.07 -0.36
N SER A 13 27.18 2.64 0.82
CA SER A 13 27.52 2.02 2.11
C SER A 13 26.51 0.93 2.53
N ASP A 14 25.28 1.01 2.02
CA ASP A 14 24.22 0.04 2.23
C ASP A 14 24.39 -1.17 1.29
N ALA A 15 24.51 -2.37 1.85
CA ALA A 15 24.78 -3.58 1.07
C ALA A 15 23.68 -3.85 0.03
N GLN A 16 22.41 -3.61 0.38
CA GLN A 16 21.27 -3.87 -0.48
C GLN A 16 21.13 -2.82 -1.58
N LEU A 17 21.22 -1.54 -1.25
CA LEU A 17 21.22 -0.48 -2.27
C LEU A 17 22.41 -0.63 -3.22
N ARG A 18 23.60 -0.92 -2.70
CA ARG A 18 24.78 -1.20 -3.54
C ARG A 18 24.53 -2.37 -4.50
N ALA A 19 23.96 -3.47 -3.99
CA ALA A 19 23.58 -4.62 -4.82
C ALA A 19 22.58 -4.25 -5.92
N MET A 20 21.53 -3.50 -5.58
CA MET A 20 20.53 -2.99 -6.53
C MET A 20 21.17 -2.11 -7.61
N LEU A 21 21.98 -1.13 -7.23
CA LEU A 21 22.62 -0.19 -8.17
C LEU A 21 23.58 -0.87 -9.14
N ASP A 22 24.39 -1.80 -8.64
CA ASP A 22 25.32 -2.53 -9.49
C ASP A 22 24.59 -3.51 -10.41
N GLU A 23 23.46 -4.07 -9.97
CA GLU A 23 22.65 -4.98 -10.77
C GLU A 23 21.84 -4.24 -11.84
N LEU A 24 21.32 -3.04 -11.55
CA LEU A 24 20.72 -2.15 -12.55
C LEU A 24 21.71 -1.82 -13.66
N SER A 25 22.96 -1.56 -13.30
CA SER A 25 24.04 -1.26 -14.25
C SER A 25 24.31 -2.43 -15.19
N ARG A 26 24.24 -3.67 -14.67
CA ARG A 26 24.38 -4.90 -15.47
C ARG A 26 23.16 -5.12 -16.37
N THR A 27 21.95 -5.02 -15.81
CA THR A 27 20.69 -5.34 -16.47
C THR A 27 20.37 -4.42 -17.65
N LYS A 28 20.78 -3.15 -17.61
CA LYS A 28 20.66 -2.24 -18.77
C LYS A 28 21.32 -2.78 -20.05
N THR A 29 22.30 -3.67 -19.91
CA THR A 29 23.01 -4.28 -21.04
C THR A 29 22.47 -5.65 -21.43
N LEU A 30 21.50 -6.19 -20.68
CA LEU A 30 20.91 -7.50 -20.91
C LEU A 30 20.21 -7.53 -22.28
N LYS A 31 20.57 -8.51 -23.10
CA LYS A 31 19.90 -8.83 -24.34
C LYS A 31 20.00 -10.32 -24.59
N LEU A 32 18.86 -10.98 -24.81
CA LEU A 32 18.82 -12.39 -25.21
C LEU A 32 18.42 -12.48 -26.68
N ASN A 33 19.35 -12.89 -27.54
CA ASN A 33 19.16 -13.01 -29.00
C ASN A 33 18.63 -11.69 -29.61
N ASP A 34 17.49 -11.77 -30.29
CA ASP A 34 16.81 -10.66 -30.95
C ASP A 34 15.67 -10.06 -30.12
N LEU A 35 15.54 -10.44 -28.85
CA LEU A 35 14.57 -9.85 -27.95
C LEU A 35 14.92 -8.39 -27.63
N ASP A 36 13.89 -7.59 -27.37
CA ASP A 36 14.05 -6.20 -26.97
C ASP A 36 14.86 -6.08 -25.69
N LYS A 37 15.64 -5.00 -25.57
CA LYS A 37 16.39 -4.71 -24.34
C LYS A 37 15.45 -4.13 -23.29
N PRO A 38 15.70 -4.39 -21.98
CA PRO A 38 15.07 -3.61 -20.93
C PRO A 38 15.38 -2.13 -21.10
N TYR A 39 14.34 -1.29 -21.15
CA TYR A 39 14.50 0.16 -21.19
C TYR A 39 14.30 0.78 -19.80
N PHE A 40 13.50 0.13 -18.95
CA PHE A 40 13.29 0.51 -17.57
C PHE A 40 13.36 -0.71 -16.65
N VAL A 41 14.06 -0.57 -15.53
CA VAL A 41 14.12 -1.57 -14.47
C VAL A 41 14.05 -0.86 -13.13
N GLN A 42 13.24 -1.39 -12.22
CA GLN A 42 13.15 -0.94 -10.85
C GLN A 42 13.32 -2.12 -9.91
N TYR A 43 14.15 -1.94 -8.89
CA TYR A 43 14.25 -2.82 -7.75
C TYR A 43 13.72 -2.08 -6.55
N SER A 44 12.77 -2.67 -5.84
CA SER A 44 12.41 -2.23 -4.51
C SER A 44 12.31 -3.40 -3.55
N SER A 45 12.40 -3.10 -2.26
CA SER A 45 12.36 -4.10 -1.21
C SER A 45 11.85 -3.50 0.08
N ASP A 46 10.92 -4.22 0.71
CA ASP A 46 10.55 -4.02 2.11
C ASP A 46 11.43 -4.94 2.95
N ASP A 47 12.38 -4.39 3.70
CA ASP A 47 13.12 -5.12 4.73
C ASP A 47 12.39 -4.94 6.06
N ALA A 48 11.48 -5.87 6.32
CA ALA A 48 10.49 -5.77 7.37
C ALA A 48 10.90 -6.57 8.62
N ASP A 49 10.69 -5.96 9.77
CA ASP A 49 10.73 -6.57 11.09
C ASP A 49 9.35 -6.43 11.74
N GLU A 50 8.68 -7.55 11.99
CA GLU A 50 7.29 -7.59 12.44
C GLU A 50 7.14 -8.42 13.72
N LEU A 51 6.52 -7.82 14.73
CA LEU A 51 6.08 -8.47 15.95
C LEU A 51 4.55 -8.51 16.00
N VAL A 52 4.00 -9.72 16.13
CA VAL A 52 2.56 -9.94 16.32
C VAL A 52 2.32 -10.73 17.61
N ILE A 53 1.58 -10.14 18.53
CA ILE A 53 1.17 -10.74 19.80
C ILE A 53 -0.36 -10.73 19.86
N THR A 54 -0.96 -11.89 20.06
CA THR A 54 -2.41 -12.06 20.10
C THR A 54 -2.79 -12.84 21.35
N ALA A 55 -3.75 -12.35 22.13
CA ALA A 55 -4.33 -13.06 23.26
C ALA A 55 -5.86 -12.98 23.26
N SER A 56 -6.47 -13.94 23.94
CA SER A 56 -7.91 -14.00 24.19
C SER A 56 -8.16 -14.56 25.58
N VAL A 57 -9.01 -13.88 26.36
CA VAL A 57 -9.44 -14.32 27.70
C VAL A 57 -8.26 -14.74 28.62
N GLY A 58 -7.14 -14.01 28.54
CA GLY A 58 -5.94 -14.29 29.34
C GLY A 58 -5.06 -15.44 28.84
N GLY A 59 -5.42 -16.08 27.73
CA GLY A 59 -4.59 -17.03 27.01
C GLY A 59 -3.84 -16.36 25.86
N LEU A 60 -2.54 -16.56 25.77
CA LEU A 60 -1.74 -16.14 24.61
C LEU A 60 -2.00 -17.12 23.45
N ILE A 61 -2.47 -16.61 22.31
CA ILE A 61 -2.75 -17.40 21.10
C ILE A 61 -1.52 -17.44 20.19
N THR A 62 -0.92 -16.27 19.94
CA THR A 62 0.25 -16.11 19.06
C THR A 62 1.21 -15.11 19.69
N SER A 63 2.51 -15.38 19.58
CA SER A 63 3.57 -14.41 19.81
C SER A 63 4.70 -14.74 18.84
N THR A 64 4.73 -14.00 17.74
CA THR A 64 5.64 -14.24 16.62
C THR A 64 6.41 -12.98 16.33
N HIS A 65 7.74 -13.10 16.28
CA HIS A 65 8.64 -12.08 15.79
C HIS A 65 9.30 -12.60 14.51
N SER A 66 9.07 -11.92 13.40
CA SER A 66 9.54 -12.35 12.09
C SER A 66 10.23 -11.23 11.35
N ARG A 67 11.39 -11.54 10.77
CA ARG A 67 12.06 -10.69 9.80
C ARG A 67 11.93 -11.31 8.42
N PHE A 68 11.56 -10.49 7.44
CA PHE A 68 11.44 -10.91 6.06
C PHE A 68 11.78 -9.77 5.12
N ARG A 69 12.30 -10.13 3.95
CA ARG A 69 12.65 -9.18 2.91
C ARG A 69 11.80 -9.46 1.70
N GLN A 70 10.80 -8.62 1.45
CA GLN A 70 9.88 -8.76 0.33
C GLN A 70 10.39 -7.95 -0.86
N PRO A 71 10.95 -8.59 -1.91
CA PRO A 71 11.37 -7.88 -3.10
C PRO A 71 10.17 -7.54 -4.00
N ARG A 72 10.30 -6.43 -4.71
CA ARG A 72 9.56 -6.12 -5.93
C ARG A 72 10.57 -5.80 -7.02
N VAL A 73 10.49 -6.52 -8.13
CA VAL A 73 11.34 -6.28 -9.30
C VAL A 73 10.43 -6.02 -10.48
N GLU A 74 10.72 -4.93 -11.17
CA GLU A 74 10.01 -4.54 -12.37
C GLU A 74 10.99 -4.49 -13.53
N VAL A 75 10.63 -5.16 -14.63
CA VAL A 75 11.40 -5.16 -15.87
C VAL A 75 10.46 -4.78 -17.00
N ARG A 76 10.72 -3.63 -17.62
CA ARG A 76 9.97 -3.15 -18.80
C ARG A 76 10.86 -3.21 -20.03
N ILE A 77 10.35 -3.83 -21.09
CA ILE A 77 11.02 -3.97 -22.38
C ILE A 77 10.20 -3.27 -23.47
N GLY A 78 10.86 -2.82 -24.55
CA GLY A 78 10.25 -1.95 -25.55
C GLY A 78 10.66 -0.50 -25.31
N ASP A 79 9.69 0.41 -25.22
CA ASP A 79 9.92 1.82 -24.89
C ASP A 79 8.72 2.43 -24.12
N TYR A 80 8.84 3.70 -23.74
CA TYR A 80 7.78 4.42 -22.99
C TYR A 80 6.44 4.49 -23.75
N LYS A 81 6.45 4.42 -25.08
CA LYS A 81 5.23 4.47 -25.89
C LYS A 81 4.56 3.11 -25.95
N PHE A 82 5.36 2.04 -26.06
CA PHE A 82 4.86 0.68 -26.17
C PHE A 82 5.78 -0.32 -25.45
N ASP A 83 5.28 -0.92 -24.36
CA ASP A 83 5.99 -1.93 -23.58
C ASP A 83 5.15 -3.18 -23.25
N ASN A 84 5.71 -4.10 -22.47
CA ASN A 84 5.09 -5.35 -22.05
C ASN A 84 3.91 -5.20 -21.07
N THR A 85 3.60 -4.00 -20.58
CA THR A 85 2.55 -3.75 -19.58
C THR A 85 1.20 -3.41 -20.21
N ASN A 86 0.21 -2.99 -19.42
CA ASN A 86 -1.10 -2.51 -19.87
C ASN A 86 -1.79 -3.40 -20.92
N SER A 87 -1.80 -4.71 -20.67
CA SER A 87 -2.50 -5.69 -21.50
C SER A 87 -3.00 -6.82 -20.62
N ILE A 88 -3.99 -7.58 -21.11
CA ILE A 88 -4.48 -8.78 -20.39
C ILE A 88 -3.42 -9.87 -20.22
N TYR A 89 -2.29 -9.77 -20.94
CA TYR A 89 -1.14 -10.66 -20.83
C TYR A 89 -0.13 -10.18 -19.80
N ALA A 90 -0.15 -8.89 -19.44
CA ALA A 90 0.68 -8.37 -18.38
C ALA A 90 0.27 -9.07 -17.07
N ARG A 91 1.23 -9.77 -16.48
CA ARG A 91 1.05 -10.53 -15.25
C ARG A 91 2.19 -10.18 -14.33
N LYS A 92 1.85 -9.92 -13.08
CA LYS A 92 2.84 -9.79 -12.02
C LYS A 92 3.30 -11.18 -11.60
N SER A 93 4.59 -11.43 -11.67
CA SER A 93 5.17 -12.63 -11.07
C SER A 93 5.40 -12.37 -9.60
N ARG A 94 4.92 -13.28 -8.75
CA ARG A 94 5.25 -13.26 -7.33
C ARG A 94 6.68 -13.78 -7.16
N LEU A 95 7.53 -12.97 -6.57
CA LEU A 95 8.86 -13.37 -6.15
C LEU A 95 8.78 -13.97 -4.74
N GLY A 96 9.71 -14.88 -4.44
CA GLY A 96 9.95 -15.33 -3.07
C GLY A 96 10.59 -14.23 -2.22
N LEU A 97 10.73 -14.50 -0.93
CA LEU A 97 11.48 -13.64 -0.02
C LEU A 97 12.97 -13.64 -0.38
N PHE A 98 13.62 -12.49 -0.20
CA PHE A 98 15.07 -12.37 -0.30
C PHE A 98 15.76 -12.74 1.03
N PRO A 99 17.08 -13.03 1.00
CA PRO A 99 17.88 -13.29 2.18
C PRO A 99 17.83 -12.11 3.15
N ILE A 100 17.68 -12.41 4.44
CA ILE A 100 17.69 -11.40 5.51
C ILE A 100 19.09 -10.96 5.90
N ASP A 101 20.11 -11.77 5.59
CA ASP A 101 21.51 -11.39 5.79
C ASP A 101 21.94 -10.36 4.73
N ASP A 102 22.73 -9.37 5.16
CA ASP A 102 23.28 -8.32 4.29
C ASP A 102 24.52 -8.80 3.51
N ASP A 103 24.45 -10.03 2.97
CA ASP A 103 25.48 -10.56 2.08
C ASP A 103 25.29 -10.01 0.67
N TYR A 104 26.26 -9.20 0.25
CA TYR A 104 26.25 -8.58 -1.08
C TYR A 104 26.17 -9.59 -2.23
N GLY A 105 26.83 -10.75 -2.10
CA GLY A 105 26.84 -11.79 -3.13
C GLY A 105 25.46 -12.42 -3.30
N ALA A 106 24.84 -12.84 -2.20
CA ALA A 106 23.51 -13.44 -2.17
C ALA A 106 22.47 -12.47 -2.75
N LEU A 107 22.47 -11.21 -2.31
CA LEU A 107 21.54 -10.19 -2.80
C LEU A 107 21.69 -9.94 -4.31
N ARG A 108 22.93 -9.85 -4.79
CA ARG A 108 23.22 -9.70 -6.23
C ARG A 108 22.73 -10.91 -7.03
N THR A 109 22.92 -12.12 -6.52
CA THR A 109 22.47 -13.35 -7.17
C THR A 109 20.94 -13.41 -7.26
N ASP A 110 20.21 -13.10 -6.19
CA ASP A 110 18.75 -13.16 -6.21
C ASP A 110 18.12 -12.05 -7.07
N LEU A 111 18.68 -10.84 -7.06
CA LEU A 111 18.30 -9.78 -7.99
C LEU A 111 18.54 -10.21 -9.44
N TRP A 112 19.69 -10.81 -9.74
CA TRP A 112 20.01 -11.31 -11.08
C TRP A 112 19.02 -12.37 -11.54
N LEU A 113 18.80 -13.43 -10.74
CA LEU A 113 17.90 -14.53 -11.09
C LEU A 113 16.46 -14.05 -11.25
N SER A 114 15.99 -13.17 -10.35
CA SER A 114 14.66 -12.57 -10.43
C SER A 114 14.50 -11.74 -11.71
N THR A 115 15.51 -10.93 -12.02
CA THR A 115 15.52 -10.09 -13.22
C THR A 115 15.55 -10.92 -14.51
N ASP A 116 16.36 -11.98 -14.56
CA ASP A 116 16.45 -12.86 -15.73
C ASP A 116 15.12 -13.59 -15.98
N ALA A 117 14.48 -14.09 -14.92
CA ALA A 117 13.17 -14.71 -15.01
C ALA A 117 12.10 -13.72 -15.50
N LEU A 118 12.06 -12.52 -14.91
CA LEU A 118 11.11 -11.47 -15.27
C LEU A 118 11.34 -10.92 -16.68
N TYR A 119 12.58 -10.84 -17.14
CA TYR A 119 12.91 -10.43 -18.51
C TYR A 119 12.31 -11.39 -19.55
N LYS A 120 12.38 -12.70 -19.30
CA LYS A 120 11.77 -13.72 -20.18
C LYS A 120 10.25 -13.62 -20.17
N VAL A 121 9.65 -13.35 -19.01
CA VAL A 121 8.20 -13.10 -18.89
C VAL A 121 7.81 -11.84 -19.65
N ALA A 122 8.54 -10.74 -19.49
CA ALA A 122 8.31 -9.49 -20.20
C ALA A 122 8.41 -9.68 -21.73
N ALA A 123 9.38 -10.49 -22.19
CA ALA A 123 9.55 -10.84 -23.61
C ALA A 123 8.34 -11.58 -24.20
N ASP A 124 7.77 -12.55 -23.49
CA ASP A 124 6.53 -13.22 -23.90
C ASP A 124 5.35 -12.25 -23.89
N GLN A 125 5.24 -11.41 -22.86
CA GLN A 125 4.17 -10.42 -22.71
C GLN A 125 4.13 -9.40 -23.86
N ILE A 126 5.28 -8.78 -24.20
CA ILE A 126 5.31 -7.81 -25.30
C ILE A 126 5.01 -8.47 -26.65
N ALA A 127 5.46 -9.71 -26.86
CA ALA A 127 5.19 -10.45 -28.10
C ALA A 127 3.68 -10.72 -28.25
N ARG A 128 3.02 -11.17 -27.17
CA ARG A 128 1.55 -11.37 -27.17
C ARG A 128 0.79 -10.07 -27.35
N LYS A 129 1.20 -9.00 -26.66
CA LYS A 129 0.59 -7.67 -26.81
C LYS A 129 0.71 -7.16 -28.25
N ARG A 130 1.86 -7.33 -28.91
CA ARG A 130 2.03 -6.99 -30.34
C ARG A 130 1.10 -7.80 -31.24
N SER A 131 0.96 -9.10 -30.99
CA SER A 131 0.04 -9.96 -31.75
C SER A 131 -1.41 -9.48 -31.60
N ALA A 132 -1.84 -9.25 -30.36
CA ALA A 132 -3.18 -8.78 -30.04
C ALA A 132 -3.49 -7.39 -30.64
N LEU A 133 -2.49 -6.51 -30.70
CA LEU A 133 -2.63 -5.18 -31.28
C LEU A 133 -3.03 -5.22 -32.76
N ASN A 134 -2.60 -6.24 -33.51
CA ASN A 134 -2.94 -6.40 -34.93
C ASN A 134 -4.43 -6.79 -35.15
N GLU A 135 -5.10 -7.29 -34.12
CA GLU A 135 -6.52 -7.69 -34.17
C GLU A 135 -7.46 -6.53 -33.82
N ILE A 136 -6.92 -5.42 -33.33
CA ILE A 136 -7.68 -4.24 -32.89
C ILE A 136 -7.72 -3.23 -34.03
N ALA A 137 -8.92 -2.92 -34.54
CA ALA A 137 -9.11 -1.99 -35.65
C ALA A 137 -8.66 -0.56 -35.32
N GLU A 138 -8.98 -0.08 -34.11
CA GLU A 138 -8.64 1.27 -33.63
C GLU A 138 -7.95 1.21 -32.26
N PRO A 139 -6.63 0.95 -32.25
CA PRO A 139 -5.92 0.85 -30.99
C PRO A 139 -5.73 2.23 -30.35
N GLU A 140 -5.89 2.27 -29.03
CA GLU A 140 -5.57 3.44 -28.24
C GLU A 140 -4.06 3.76 -28.30
N LYS A 141 -3.73 5.05 -28.47
CA LYS A 141 -2.35 5.52 -28.68
C LYS A 141 -1.68 6.11 -27.43
N THR A 142 -2.33 6.01 -26.28
CA THR A 142 -1.80 6.42 -24.98
C THR A 142 -0.50 5.66 -24.72
N THR A 143 0.54 6.38 -24.29
CA THR A 143 1.85 5.80 -23.94
C THR A 143 1.70 4.83 -22.78
N ASP A 144 2.51 3.78 -22.72
CA ASP A 144 2.40 2.76 -21.67
C ASP A 144 3.08 3.16 -20.36
N PHE A 145 4.06 4.07 -20.41
CA PHE A 145 4.76 4.53 -19.22
C PHE A 145 5.16 6.01 -19.34
N ALA A 146 5.05 6.73 -18.23
CA ALA A 146 5.47 8.12 -18.12
C ALA A 146 6.92 8.24 -17.66
N HIS A 147 7.63 9.28 -18.09
CA HIS A 147 8.91 9.68 -17.47
C HIS A 147 8.67 10.34 -16.10
N ALA A 148 9.61 10.13 -15.18
CA ALA A 148 9.64 10.83 -13.90
C ALA A 148 11.00 11.52 -13.69
N LYS A 149 11.01 12.58 -12.88
CA LYS A 149 12.28 13.17 -12.42
C LYS A 149 12.86 12.27 -11.34
N PRO A 150 14.13 11.84 -11.44
CA PRO A 150 14.71 10.98 -10.43
C PRO A 150 14.88 11.73 -9.10
N VAL A 151 14.66 11.02 -8.00
CA VAL A 151 14.85 11.52 -6.63
C VAL A 151 15.97 10.77 -5.93
N GLN A 152 16.69 11.44 -5.03
CA GLN A 152 17.68 10.81 -4.15
C GLN A 152 17.34 11.15 -2.71
N ILE A 153 16.83 10.16 -1.97
CA ILE A 153 16.39 10.31 -0.59
C ILE A 153 17.01 9.16 0.19
N ILE A 154 17.91 9.47 1.13
CA ILE A 154 18.61 8.44 1.91
C ILE A 154 18.47 8.81 3.37
N GLU A 155 17.49 8.20 4.02
CA GLU A 155 17.26 8.35 5.44
C GLU A 155 18.03 7.28 6.25
N PRO A 156 18.23 7.51 7.55
CA PRO A 156 18.83 6.52 8.45
C PRO A 156 18.00 5.23 8.51
N LEU A 157 18.70 4.12 8.74
CA LEU A 157 18.03 2.85 9.05
C LEU A 157 17.46 2.89 10.47
N VAL A 158 16.30 2.25 10.64
CA VAL A 158 15.64 2.03 11.92
C VAL A 158 15.66 0.54 12.28
N ALA A 159 15.40 0.23 13.56
CA ALA A 159 15.30 -1.14 14.07
C ALA A 159 14.15 -1.26 15.08
N LEU A 160 13.29 -2.27 14.91
CA LEU A 160 12.14 -2.47 15.77
C LEU A 160 12.59 -2.79 17.21
N ASN A 161 12.30 -1.87 18.13
CA ASN A 161 12.70 -1.99 19.52
C ASN A 161 11.48 -2.15 20.43
N VAL A 162 11.02 -3.40 20.58
CA VAL A 162 9.88 -3.77 21.42
C VAL A 162 10.27 -4.88 22.39
N ASP A 163 10.00 -4.71 23.68
CA ASP A 163 10.11 -5.79 24.66
C ASP A 163 8.94 -6.76 24.48
N GLN A 164 9.16 -7.80 23.66
CA GLN A 164 8.17 -8.83 23.37
C GLN A 164 7.60 -9.47 24.63
N LYS A 165 8.43 -9.80 25.63
CA LYS A 165 7.97 -10.48 26.86
C LYS A 165 7.09 -9.56 27.70
N HIS A 166 7.48 -8.29 27.83
CA HIS A 166 6.65 -7.31 28.52
C HIS A 166 5.28 -7.20 27.85
N TRP A 167 5.23 -7.11 26.51
CA TRP A 167 3.98 -6.94 25.79
C TRP A 167 3.13 -8.20 25.68
N GLU A 168 3.71 -9.39 25.71
CA GLU A 168 2.98 -10.64 25.93
C GLU A 168 2.16 -10.58 27.21
N ASP A 169 2.76 -10.09 28.30
CA ASP A 169 2.08 -9.97 29.58
C ASP A 169 1.01 -8.88 29.57
N VAL A 170 1.27 -7.73 28.94
CA VAL A 170 0.29 -6.63 28.77
C VAL A 170 -0.93 -7.11 27.99
N VAL A 171 -0.73 -7.67 26.79
CA VAL A 171 -1.82 -8.16 25.93
C VAL A 171 -2.59 -9.29 26.61
N ARG A 172 -1.91 -10.18 27.35
CA ARG A 172 -2.57 -11.21 28.15
C ARG A 172 -3.48 -10.61 29.22
N ARG A 173 -3.00 -9.64 30.01
CA ARG A 173 -3.81 -9.03 31.07
C ARG A 173 -5.00 -8.24 30.52
N ILE A 174 -4.84 -7.52 29.41
CA ILE A 174 -5.94 -6.79 28.76
C ILE A 174 -6.99 -7.79 28.25
N SER A 175 -6.57 -8.86 27.57
CA SER A 175 -7.52 -9.86 27.07
C SER A 175 -8.26 -10.62 28.18
N ALA A 176 -7.66 -10.78 29.36
CA ALA A 176 -8.28 -11.47 30.50
C ALA A 176 -9.54 -10.76 31.03
N ARG A 177 -9.71 -9.47 30.74
CA ARG A 177 -10.88 -8.68 31.17
C ARG A 177 -12.19 -9.21 30.60
N PHE A 178 -12.15 -9.72 29.38
CA PHE A 178 -13.31 -10.35 28.74
C PHE A 178 -13.87 -11.56 29.49
N ALA A 179 -13.09 -12.18 30.40
CA ALA A 179 -13.60 -13.26 31.25
C ALA A 179 -14.75 -12.83 32.18
N ALA A 180 -14.87 -11.53 32.46
CA ALA A 180 -15.94 -10.97 33.30
C ALA A 180 -17.24 -10.70 32.53
N HIS A 181 -17.26 -10.89 31.20
CA HIS A 181 -18.36 -10.52 30.31
C HIS A 181 -18.96 -11.77 29.63
N PRO A 182 -19.91 -12.46 30.27
CA PRO A 182 -20.43 -13.74 29.78
C PRO A 182 -21.23 -13.65 28.47
N ASP A 183 -21.74 -12.47 28.11
CA ASP A 183 -22.47 -12.26 26.86
C ASP A 183 -21.51 -12.05 25.66
N VAL A 184 -20.20 -11.88 25.92
CA VAL A 184 -19.14 -11.85 24.90
C VAL A 184 -18.64 -13.27 24.65
N LEU A 185 -18.88 -13.78 23.44
CA LEU A 185 -18.56 -15.16 23.06
C LEU A 185 -17.14 -15.30 22.50
N GLU A 186 -16.68 -14.31 21.76
CA GLU A 186 -15.34 -14.27 21.20
C GLU A 186 -14.71 -12.91 21.49
N SER A 187 -13.46 -12.91 21.94
CA SER A 187 -12.68 -11.69 22.16
C SER A 187 -11.24 -11.88 21.71
N GLN A 188 -10.60 -10.80 21.25
CA GLN A 188 -9.21 -10.80 20.85
C GLN A 188 -8.59 -9.45 21.17
N VAL A 189 -7.38 -9.49 21.74
CA VAL A 189 -6.47 -8.35 21.81
C VAL A 189 -5.24 -8.70 21.01
N ARG A 190 -4.91 -7.87 20.01
CA ARG A 190 -3.74 -8.04 19.15
C ARG A 190 -2.89 -6.78 19.20
N LEU A 191 -1.60 -6.95 19.48
CA LEU A 191 -0.57 -5.97 19.20
C LEU A 191 0.13 -6.40 17.90
N ARG A 192 0.27 -5.47 16.97
CA ARG A 192 1.11 -5.62 15.78
C ARG A 192 2.04 -4.41 15.70
N CYS A 193 3.33 -4.67 15.60
CA CYS A 193 4.33 -3.64 15.33
C CYS A 193 5.09 -4.08 14.09
N ILE A 194 5.12 -3.23 13.08
CA ILE A 194 5.92 -3.46 11.89
C ILE A 194 6.80 -2.24 11.65
N GLU A 195 8.07 -2.51 11.41
CA GLU A 195 9.04 -1.55 10.93
C GLU A 195 9.64 -2.09 9.63
N THR A 196 9.78 -1.22 8.64
CA THR A 196 10.34 -1.58 7.34
C THR A 196 11.37 -0.53 6.94
N ASN A 197 12.54 -0.99 6.50
CA ASN A 197 13.49 -0.12 5.81
C ASN A 197 13.25 -0.26 4.30
N TYR A 198 12.33 0.54 3.77
CA TYR A 198 11.96 0.50 2.36
C TYR A 198 13.08 1.07 1.50
N ARG A 199 13.39 0.37 0.41
CA ARG A 199 14.42 0.77 -0.56
C ARG A 199 13.87 0.68 -1.96
N VAL A 200 14.15 1.67 -2.79
CA VAL A 200 13.92 1.60 -4.24
C VAL A 200 15.10 2.19 -5.01
N ALA A 201 15.48 1.53 -6.11
CA ALA A 201 16.43 2.03 -7.08
C ALA A 201 15.96 1.70 -8.49
N ASN A 202 16.08 2.65 -9.43
CA ASN A 202 15.67 2.40 -10.82
C ASN A 202 16.67 2.92 -11.86
N THR A 203 16.44 2.52 -13.11
CA THR A 203 17.30 2.85 -14.25
C THR A 203 17.34 4.33 -14.62
N GLU A 204 16.36 5.13 -14.20
CA GLU A 204 16.32 6.58 -14.43
C GLU A 204 17.15 7.36 -13.39
N GLY A 205 17.62 6.69 -12.34
CA GLY A 205 18.50 7.26 -11.33
C GLY A 205 17.81 7.61 -10.02
N THR A 206 16.55 7.20 -9.82
CA THR A 206 15.92 7.28 -8.50
C THR A 206 16.61 6.33 -7.55
N VAL A 207 16.92 6.81 -6.34
CA VAL A 207 17.42 6.03 -5.21
C VAL A 207 16.74 6.54 -3.95
N VAL A 208 15.91 5.70 -3.32
CA VAL A 208 15.23 6.01 -2.07
C VAL A 208 15.54 4.95 -1.04
N ARG A 209 15.81 5.38 0.19
CA ARG A 209 15.77 4.58 1.40
C ARG A 209 15.07 5.37 2.48
N ILE A 210 13.93 4.87 2.94
CA ILE A 210 13.12 5.50 3.98
C ILE A 210 12.66 4.45 5.00
N PRO A 211 12.63 4.80 6.28
CA PRO A 211 11.97 3.99 7.29
C PRO A 211 10.45 4.15 7.17
N GLU A 212 9.73 3.04 7.30
CA GLU A 212 8.28 3.01 7.43
C GLU A 212 7.92 2.25 8.69
N GLU A 213 7.17 2.88 9.60
CA GLU A 213 6.74 2.30 10.86
C GLU A 213 5.22 2.36 10.98
N LEU A 214 4.64 1.28 11.50
CA LEU A 214 3.24 1.23 11.87
C LEU A 214 3.07 0.30 13.06
N SER A 215 2.42 0.79 14.11
CA SER A 215 2.07 0.02 15.28
C SER A 215 0.58 0.11 15.55
N ASP A 216 -0.07 -1.04 15.69
CA ASP A 216 -1.49 -1.13 15.99
C ASP A 216 -1.79 -2.02 17.21
N VAL A 217 -2.76 -1.59 18.01
CA VAL A 217 -3.46 -2.43 18.98
C VAL A 217 -4.91 -2.54 18.56
N ALA A 218 -5.34 -3.76 18.31
CA ALA A 218 -6.73 -4.09 18.02
C ALA A 218 -7.36 -4.81 19.21
N VAL A 219 -8.48 -4.28 19.68
CA VAL A 219 -9.35 -4.94 20.65
C VAL A 219 -10.68 -5.22 19.95
N VAL A 220 -11.05 -6.49 19.84
CA VAL A 220 -12.26 -6.90 19.12
C VAL A 220 -13.05 -7.87 20.00
N ALA A 221 -14.37 -7.71 20.03
CA ALA A 221 -15.28 -8.59 20.73
C ALA A 221 -16.53 -8.87 19.90
N SER A 222 -17.13 -10.04 20.08
CA SER A 222 -18.40 -10.39 19.45
C SER A 222 -19.25 -11.29 20.33
N GLY A 223 -20.56 -11.23 20.11
CA GLY A 223 -21.58 -11.99 20.83
C GLY A 223 -22.78 -12.31 19.94
N LEU A 224 -23.81 -12.89 20.54
CA LEU A 224 -25.08 -13.19 19.87
C LEU A 224 -26.23 -12.44 20.51
N ALA A 225 -27.08 -11.84 19.69
CA ALA A 225 -28.37 -11.33 20.12
C ALA A 225 -29.37 -12.48 20.35
N PRO A 226 -30.47 -12.26 21.09
CA PRO A 226 -31.50 -13.27 21.35
C PRO A 226 -32.11 -13.93 20.10
N ASP A 227 -32.08 -13.25 18.96
CA ASP A 227 -32.57 -13.76 17.67
C ASP A 227 -31.54 -14.62 16.91
N GLY A 228 -30.34 -14.79 17.47
CA GLY A 228 -29.23 -15.53 16.87
C GLY A 228 -28.32 -14.69 15.96
N SER A 229 -28.57 -13.39 15.82
CA SER A 229 -27.72 -12.49 15.04
C SER A 229 -26.38 -12.25 15.73
N ARG A 230 -25.29 -12.30 14.97
CA ARG A 230 -23.94 -11.99 15.47
C ARG A 230 -23.71 -10.49 15.49
N VAL A 231 -23.36 -9.95 16.65
CA VAL A 231 -22.96 -8.57 16.85
C VAL A 231 -21.49 -8.51 17.24
N TRP A 232 -20.82 -7.42 16.91
CA TRP A 232 -19.42 -7.23 17.26
C TRP A 232 -19.12 -5.75 17.47
N ASN A 233 -18.07 -5.49 18.22
CA ASN A 233 -17.53 -4.15 18.41
C ASN A 233 -16.01 -4.21 18.49
N HIS A 234 -15.36 -3.06 18.35
CA HIS A 234 -13.92 -2.96 18.34
C HIS A 234 -13.42 -1.61 18.85
N GLN A 235 -12.13 -1.57 19.17
CA GLN A 235 -11.36 -0.35 19.28
C GLN A 235 -10.00 -0.60 18.63
N PHE A 236 -9.62 0.28 17.71
CA PHE A 236 -8.29 0.29 17.11
C PHE A 236 -7.49 1.48 17.62
N PHE A 237 -6.21 1.23 17.91
CA PHE A 237 -5.21 2.25 18.17
C PHE A 237 -4.12 2.07 17.14
N THR A 238 -3.95 3.03 16.23
CA THR A 238 -2.95 2.97 15.16
C THR A 238 -2.07 4.19 15.27
N GLU A 239 -0.77 3.96 15.43
CA GLU A 239 0.25 4.99 15.56
C GLU A 239 1.40 4.68 14.61
N LEU A 240 2.10 5.73 14.13
CA LEU A 240 3.29 5.53 13.30
C LEU A 240 4.40 4.86 14.11
N HIS A 241 4.71 5.41 15.28
CA HIS A 241 5.77 4.86 16.12
C HIS A 241 5.21 4.06 17.29
N PHE A 242 5.84 2.94 17.59
CA PHE A 242 5.50 2.11 18.75
C PHE A 242 5.48 2.90 20.07
N SER A 243 6.40 3.85 20.23
CA SER A 243 6.49 4.70 21.42
C SER A 243 5.27 5.63 21.63
N GLN A 244 4.46 5.82 20.59
CA GLN A 244 3.25 6.64 20.63
C GLN A 244 2.01 5.82 21.02
N LEU A 245 2.10 4.48 21.04
CA LEU A 245 0.98 3.63 21.44
C LEU A 245 0.46 4.01 22.83
N GLN A 246 -0.85 3.84 22.99
CA GLN A 246 -1.53 4.17 24.22
C GLN A 246 -0.98 3.36 25.39
N LYS A 247 -0.92 4.02 26.56
CA LYS A 247 -0.47 3.37 27.79
C LYS A 247 -1.40 2.21 28.15
N GLU A 248 -0.85 1.19 28.81
CA GLU A 248 -1.59 0.00 29.24
C GLU A 248 -2.93 0.34 29.94
N GLN A 249 -2.97 1.39 30.78
CA GLN A 249 -4.21 1.83 31.46
C GLN A 249 -5.33 2.27 30.51
N GLU A 250 -5.00 2.92 29.38
CA GLU A 250 -6.00 3.33 28.39
C GLU A 250 -6.45 2.14 27.54
N LEU A 251 -5.53 1.23 27.19
CA LEU A 251 -5.87 -0.02 26.51
C LEU A 251 -6.79 -0.90 27.38
N TYR A 252 -6.60 -0.92 28.70
CA TYR A 252 -7.53 -1.57 29.63
C TYR A 252 -8.93 -0.98 29.57
N LYS A 253 -9.05 0.36 29.64
CA LYS A 253 -10.35 1.02 29.57
C LYS A 253 -11.04 0.74 28.23
N ALA A 254 -10.27 0.71 27.15
CA ALA A 254 -10.79 0.37 25.83
C ALA A 254 -11.34 -1.04 25.78
N ALA A 255 -10.64 -2.03 26.36
CA ALA A 255 -11.15 -3.40 26.40
C ALA A 255 -12.43 -3.55 27.22
N GLU A 256 -12.53 -2.85 28.35
CA GLU A 256 -13.77 -2.79 29.14
C GLU A 256 -14.92 -2.13 28.37
N ALA A 257 -14.65 -1.01 27.68
CA ALA A 257 -15.65 -0.33 26.87
C ALA A 257 -16.14 -1.22 25.72
N VAL A 258 -15.23 -1.82 24.96
CA VAL A 258 -15.55 -2.76 23.87
C VAL A 258 -16.38 -3.94 24.39
N ALA A 259 -16.02 -4.50 25.55
CA ALA A 259 -16.80 -5.57 26.16
C ALA A 259 -18.21 -5.11 26.52
N ALA A 260 -18.34 -4.03 27.32
CA ALA A 260 -19.63 -3.51 27.77
C ALA A 260 -20.55 -3.09 26.61
N GLU A 261 -20.00 -2.45 25.57
CA GLU A 261 -20.75 -2.05 24.38
C GLU A 261 -21.17 -3.27 23.55
N THR A 262 -20.33 -4.30 23.44
CA THR A 262 -20.71 -5.56 22.80
C THR A 262 -21.88 -6.22 23.55
N GLU A 263 -21.84 -6.27 24.89
CA GLU A 263 -22.96 -6.78 25.70
C GLU A 263 -24.23 -5.92 25.61
N ALA A 264 -24.08 -4.62 25.38
CA ALA A 264 -25.22 -3.74 25.10
C ALA A 264 -25.80 -4.02 23.72
N LEU A 265 -24.96 -4.23 22.71
CA LEU A 265 -25.37 -4.57 21.34
C LEU A 265 -26.10 -5.91 21.26
N THR A 266 -25.72 -6.92 22.05
CA THR A 266 -26.47 -8.18 22.08
C THR A 266 -27.91 -7.99 22.57
N LYS A 267 -28.19 -6.92 23.32
CA LYS A 267 -29.51 -6.60 23.87
C LYS A 267 -30.24 -5.51 23.08
N ALA A 268 -29.57 -4.89 22.11
CA ALA A 268 -30.12 -3.79 21.35
C ALA A 268 -31.23 -4.28 20.40
N PRO A 269 -32.38 -3.59 20.35
CA PRO A 269 -33.40 -3.88 19.36
C PRO A 269 -32.90 -3.49 17.96
N TRP A 270 -33.46 -4.14 16.93
CA TRP A 270 -33.28 -3.70 15.56
C TRP A 270 -33.77 -2.27 15.37
N ALA A 271 -33.00 -1.50 14.59
CA ALA A 271 -33.47 -0.21 14.13
C ALA A 271 -34.69 -0.40 13.22
N GLU A 272 -35.68 0.48 13.36
CA GLU A 272 -36.80 0.54 12.42
C GLU A 272 -36.32 1.07 11.06
N ASP A 273 -37.02 0.69 9.98
CA ASP A 273 -36.78 1.27 8.66
C ASP A 273 -36.90 2.80 8.73
N TYR A 274 -35.79 3.49 8.46
CA TYR A 274 -35.70 4.93 8.58
C TYR A 274 -35.46 5.60 7.23
N THR A 275 -36.26 6.61 6.91
CA THR A 275 -36.02 7.51 5.77
C THR A 275 -35.93 8.94 6.29
N GLY A 276 -34.72 9.48 6.34
CA GLY A 276 -34.46 10.84 6.81
C GLY A 276 -32.97 11.14 6.93
N PRO A 277 -32.62 12.31 7.50
CA PRO A 277 -31.23 12.69 7.71
C PRO A 277 -30.50 11.74 8.66
N VAL A 278 -29.32 11.27 8.25
CA VAL A 278 -28.41 10.47 9.08
C VAL A 278 -27.15 11.30 9.33
N LEU A 279 -26.75 11.40 10.60
CA LEU A 279 -25.50 12.04 11.00
C LEU A 279 -24.44 10.95 11.19
N PHE A 280 -23.37 11.02 10.39
CA PHE A 280 -22.17 10.22 10.60
C PHE A 280 -21.14 11.06 11.35
N GLU A 281 -20.54 10.49 12.38
CA GLU A 281 -19.54 11.17 13.21
C GLU A 281 -18.23 10.37 13.22
N GLN A 282 -17.12 11.08 13.45
CA GLN A 282 -15.80 10.49 13.73
C GLN A 282 -15.38 9.44 12.69
N GLU A 283 -15.06 8.22 13.11
CA GLU A 283 -14.60 7.12 12.26
C GLU A 283 -15.64 6.71 11.22
N ALA A 284 -16.94 6.69 11.57
CA ALA A 284 -18.00 6.33 10.62
C ALA A 284 -18.12 7.34 9.48
N ALA A 285 -17.85 8.63 9.75
CA ALA A 285 -17.80 9.65 8.70
C ALA A 285 -16.58 9.46 7.78
N ALA A 286 -15.43 9.09 8.34
CA ALA A 286 -14.22 8.83 7.58
C ALA A 286 -14.38 7.58 6.68
N GLU A 287 -14.92 6.49 7.21
CA GLU A 287 -15.13 5.24 6.48
C GLU A 287 -16.12 5.42 5.33
N LEU A 288 -17.26 6.09 5.59
CA LEU A 288 -18.22 6.43 4.53
C LEU A 288 -17.56 7.23 3.39
N MET A 289 -16.70 8.19 3.74
CA MET A 289 -15.98 8.96 2.73
C MET A 289 -14.96 8.10 2.00
N ALA A 290 -14.22 7.21 2.68
CA ALA A 290 -13.28 6.30 2.05
C ALA A 290 -13.99 5.38 1.03
N ASP A 291 -15.11 4.79 1.40
CA ASP A 291 -15.92 3.93 0.54
C ASP A 291 -16.46 4.66 -0.70
N ILE A 292 -17.02 5.86 -0.49
CA ILE A 292 -17.55 6.66 -1.61
C ILE A 292 -16.43 7.09 -2.56
N LEU A 293 -15.26 7.43 -2.02
CA LEU A 293 -14.16 7.99 -2.79
C LEU A 293 -13.27 6.93 -3.46
N ALA A 294 -13.21 5.70 -2.93
CA ALA A 294 -12.27 4.65 -3.34
C ALA A 294 -12.18 4.46 -4.87
N ASP A 295 -13.33 4.41 -5.55
CA ASP A 295 -13.40 4.33 -7.01
C ASP A 295 -13.54 5.69 -7.70
N ALA A 296 -14.11 6.68 -7.01
CA ALA A 296 -14.43 7.97 -7.60
C ALA A 296 -13.17 8.79 -7.95
N ILE A 297 -12.11 8.72 -7.13
CA ILE A 297 -10.95 9.62 -7.23
C ILE A 297 -9.78 9.08 -8.06
N ARG A 298 -9.87 7.84 -8.53
CA ARG A 298 -8.85 7.19 -9.36
C ARG A 298 -9.32 7.07 -10.80
N LEU A 299 -8.38 7.15 -11.75
CA LEU A 299 -8.66 6.86 -13.15
C LEU A 299 -7.69 5.78 -13.63
N GLN A 300 -8.23 4.70 -14.18
CA GLN A 300 -7.44 3.57 -14.67
C GLN A 300 -7.67 3.36 -16.16
N ARG A 301 -6.57 3.10 -16.88
CA ARG A 301 -6.62 2.76 -18.31
C ARG A 301 -7.08 1.33 -18.48
N LYS A 302 -8.02 1.09 -19.39
CA LYS A 302 -8.42 -0.27 -19.77
C LYS A 302 -7.23 -1.01 -20.41
N PRO A 303 -6.92 -2.23 -19.95
CA PRO A 303 -5.82 -2.99 -20.53
C PRO A 303 -6.14 -3.37 -21.97
N LEU A 304 -5.11 -3.45 -22.81
CA LEU A 304 -5.26 -3.96 -24.17
C LEU A 304 -5.77 -5.42 -24.12
N ALA A 305 -6.91 -5.66 -24.77
CA ALA A 305 -7.54 -6.96 -24.90
C ALA A 305 -8.05 -7.15 -26.35
N PRO A 306 -7.74 -8.27 -27.02
CA PRO A 306 -8.35 -8.59 -28.31
C PRO A 306 -9.89 -8.68 -28.24
N PRO A 307 -10.61 -8.43 -29.36
CA PRO A 307 -12.04 -8.64 -29.42
C PRO A 307 -12.45 -10.06 -28.99
N GLY A 308 -13.50 -10.18 -28.18
CA GLY A 308 -13.99 -11.48 -27.69
C GLY A 308 -13.19 -12.08 -26.53
N SER A 309 -12.22 -11.35 -25.97
CA SER A 309 -11.52 -11.76 -24.75
C SER A 309 -12.46 -11.73 -23.55
N ASP A 310 -12.90 -12.91 -23.10
CA ASP A 310 -13.63 -13.05 -21.84
C ASP A 310 -12.63 -13.21 -20.69
N ASN A 311 -12.10 -12.06 -20.22
CA ASN A 311 -11.18 -12.01 -19.10
C ASN A 311 -11.76 -11.09 -18.04
N ALA A 312 -12.11 -11.65 -16.87
CA ALA A 312 -12.58 -10.89 -15.72
C ALA A 312 -11.60 -9.75 -15.36
N ASN A 313 -10.30 -9.93 -15.60
CA ASN A 313 -9.29 -8.91 -15.32
C ASN A 313 -9.27 -7.77 -16.36
N ALA A 314 -9.97 -7.89 -17.50
CA ALA A 314 -10.17 -6.80 -18.46
C ALA A 314 -11.34 -5.87 -18.07
N GLN A 315 -12.16 -6.27 -17.09
CA GLN A 315 -13.29 -5.49 -16.58
C GLN A 315 -12.80 -4.59 -15.45
N ILE A 316 -12.25 -3.43 -15.80
CA ILE A 316 -11.91 -2.40 -14.81
C ILE A 316 -13.19 -1.68 -14.37
N ILE A 317 -13.31 -1.43 -13.06
CA ILE A 317 -14.32 -0.52 -12.52
C ILE A 317 -13.90 0.89 -12.91
N GLU A 318 -14.59 1.47 -13.89
CA GLU A 318 -14.41 2.87 -14.24
C GLU A 318 -14.91 3.77 -13.11
N SER A 319 -14.18 4.84 -12.83
CA SER A 319 -14.65 5.87 -11.92
C SER A 319 -15.99 6.44 -12.40
N VAL A 320 -16.93 6.55 -11.46
CA VAL A 320 -18.22 7.25 -11.68
C VAL A 320 -18.04 8.72 -12.06
N TRP A 321 -16.84 9.28 -11.86
CA TRP A 321 -16.48 10.67 -12.17
C TRP A 321 -15.64 10.81 -13.45
N ALA A 322 -15.27 9.73 -14.14
CA ALA A 322 -14.31 9.76 -15.26
C ALA A 322 -14.62 10.83 -16.33
N SER A 323 -15.89 11.06 -16.65
CA SER A 323 -16.34 12.05 -17.65
C SER A 323 -16.80 13.40 -17.06
N ARG A 324 -16.55 13.64 -15.77
CA ARG A 324 -17.12 14.77 -15.00
C ARG A 324 -16.10 15.84 -14.66
N VAL A 325 -14.90 15.84 -15.24
CA VAL A 325 -13.90 16.90 -14.98
C VAL A 325 -14.49 18.26 -15.37
N GLY A 326 -14.40 19.23 -14.46
CA GLY A 326 -15.04 20.55 -14.60
C GLY A 326 -16.53 20.59 -14.28
N SER A 327 -17.15 19.45 -13.94
CA SER A 327 -18.56 19.35 -13.54
C SER A 327 -18.72 19.21 -12.02
N LYS A 328 -19.91 19.53 -11.52
CA LYS A 328 -20.28 19.34 -10.12
C LYS A 328 -20.45 17.84 -9.81
N VAL A 329 -19.70 17.33 -8.83
CA VAL A 329 -19.71 15.94 -8.37
C VAL A 329 -20.06 15.79 -6.89
N THR A 330 -19.90 16.86 -6.11
CA THR A 330 -20.30 16.93 -4.69
C THR A 330 -21.00 18.27 -4.41
N PRO A 331 -21.59 18.48 -3.21
CA PRO A 331 -22.15 19.77 -2.82
C PRO A 331 -21.12 20.92 -2.85
N GLU A 332 -21.57 22.15 -3.10
CA GLU A 332 -20.70 23.33 -3.25
C GLU A 332 -19.87 23.68 -2.02
N TRP A 333 -20.29 23.24 -0.83
CA TRP A 333 -19.56 23.46 0.41
C TRP A 333 -18.38 22.49 0.59
N LEU A 334 -18.30 21.42 -0.19
CA LEU A 334 -17.30 20.37 -0.04
C LEU A 334 -16.15 20.55 -1.05
N SER A 335 -14.92 20.50 -0.55
CA SER A 335 -13.69 20.41 -1.35
C SER A 335 -12.88 19.22 -0.86
N LEU A 336 -12.19 18.55 -1.78
CA LEU A 336 -11.40 17.35 -1.52
C LEU A 336 -9.98 17.57 -2.02
N VAL A 337 -9.03 17.36 -1.12
CA VAL A 337 -7.59 17.44 -1.38
C VAL A 337 -6.96 16.16 -0.85
N ASP A 338 -6.19 15.49 -1.68
CA ASP A 338 -5.23 14.47 -1.23
C ASP A 338 -3.88 15.16 -1.02
N ASN A 339 -3.28 15.04 0.16
CA ASN A 339 -2.02 15.72 0.49
C ASN A 339 -1.06 14.77 1.22
N PRO A 340 -0.35 13.90 0.49
CA PRO A 340 0.57 12.94 1.09
C PRO A 340 1.86 13.59 1.61
N ALA A 341 2.14 14.83 1.21
CA ALA A 341 3.28 15.60 1.68
C ALA A 341 3.07 16.19 3.09
N GLU A 342 1.86 16.09 3.67
CA GLU A 342 1.56 16.56 5.02
C GLU A 342 1.91 15.48 6.04
N GLU A 343 2.82 15.78 6.96
CA GLU A 343 3.24 14.85 8.02
C GLU A 343 2.25 14.79 9.19
N GLN A 344 1.57 15.91 9.46
CA GLN A 344 0.69 16.06 10.62
C GLN A 344 -0.50 16.95 10.32
N TYR A 345 -1.67 16.58 10.85
CA TYR A 345 -2.87 17.40 10.84
C TYR A 345 -3.31 17.70 12.28
N GLN A 346 -3.42 18.99 12.62
CA GLN A 346 -3.77 19.45 13.98
C GLN A 346 -2.90 18.84 15.10
N GLY A 347 -1.60 18.64 14.81
CA GLY A 347 -0.64 18.05 15.75
C GLY A 347 -0.73 16.53 15.88
N LYS A 348 -1.57 15.85 15.08
CA LYS A 348 -1.61 14.39 14.98
C LYS A 348 -0.82 13.94 13.74
N PRO A 349 0.12 12.98 13.87
CA PRO A 349 0.77 12.38 12.72
C PRO A 349 -0.22 11.74 11.74
N LEU A 350 0.07 11.83 10.45
CA LEU A 350 -0.75 11.25 9.39
C LEU A 350 -0.12 9.94 8.90
N ALA A 351 -0.83 8.82 9.10
CA ALA A 351 -0.39 7.50 8.65
C ALA A 351 -0.22 7.40 7.12
N GLY A 352 -0.89 8.27 6.37
CA GLY A 352 -0.81 8.33 4.91
C GLY A 352 0.35 9.16 4.35
N HIS A 353 1.21 9.74 5.21
CA HIS A 353 2.35 10.54 4.76
C HIS A 353 3.38 9.70 4.00
N TYR A 354 3.93 10.26 2.93
CA TYR A 354 5.13 9.72 2.26
C TYR A 354 5.84 10.82 1.48
N VAL A 355 7.15 10.67 1.29
CA VAL A 355 7.98 11.63 0.54
C VAL A 355 8.02 11.35 -0.96
N ALA A 356 7.91 10.08 -1.35
CA ALA A 356 7.83 9.61 -2.73
C ALA A 356 6.98 8.34 -2.80
N ASP A 357 6.29 8.14 -3.92
CA ASP A 357 5.49 6.93 -4.15
C ASP A 357 6.35 5.71 -4.53
N ASP A 358 5.71 4.56 -4.75
CA ASP A 358 6.40 3.30 -5.06
C ASP A 358 7.07 3.31 -6.45
N GLU A 359 6.78 4.31 -7.28
CA GLU A 359 7.36 4.50 -8.61
C GLU A 359 8.48 5.57 -8.63
N GLY A 360 8.83 6.09 -7.45
CA GLY A 360 9.90 7.06 -7.26
C GLY A 360 9.55 8.48 -7.66
N VAL A 361 8.26 8.85 -7.63
CA VAL A 361 7.76 10.20 -7.91
C VAL A 361 7.50 10.94 -6.59
N PRO A 362 7.99 12.18 -6.41
CA PRO A 362 7.72 12.97 -5.22
C PRO A 362 6.22 13.09 -4.92
N ALA A 363 5.86 12.93 -3.65
CA ALA A 363 4.53 13.22 -3.15
C ALA A 363 4.17 14.70 -3.33
N GLN A 364 2.93 14.98 -3.73
CA GLN A 364 2.45 16.36 -3.88
C GLN A 364 0.95 16.47 -3.60
N PRO A 365 0.47 17.61 -3.09
CA PRO A 365 -0.96 17.84 -2.91
C PRO A 365 -1.71 17.87 -4.25
N VAL A 366 -2.87 17.22 -4.29
CA VAL A 366 -3.77 17.20 -5.43
C VAL A 366 -5.16 17.63 -4.99
N THR A 367 -5.63 18.75 -5.53
CA THR A 367 -7.03 19.15 -5.40
C THR A 367 -7.89 18.31 -6.34
N LEU A 368 -8.66 17.39 -5.76
CA LEU A 368 -9.57 16.52 -6.50
C LEU A 368 -10.89 17.24 -6.79
N VAL A 369 -11.45 17.90 -5.78
CA VAL A 369 -12.70 18.65 -5.89
C VAL A 369 -12.53 20.01 -5.22
N ASP A 370 -12.96 21.09 -5.88
CA ASP A 370 -12.99 22.43 -5.30
C ASP A 370 -14.40 23.00 -5.43
N LYS A 371 -15.01 23.27 -4.28
CA LYS A 371 -16.40 23.75 -4.10
C LYS A 371 -17.41 22.96 -4.93
N GLY A 372 -17.38 21.65 -4.77
CA GLY A 372 -18.28 20.73 -5.46
C GLY A 372 -17.86 20.35 -6.89
N VAL A 373 -16.88 21.04 -7.49
CA VAL A 373 -16.48 20.84 -8.89
C VAL A 373 -15.22 19.97 -8.99
N LEU A 374 -15.29 18.88 -9.77
CA LEU A 374 -14.16 17.99 -10.01
C LEU A 374 -13.05 18.71 -10.78
N LYS A 375 -11.82 18.65 -10.28
CA LYS A 375 -10.63 19.27 -10.88
C LYS A 375 -9.68 18.24 -11.48
N GLY A 376 -9.62 17.02 -10.95
CA GLY A 376 -8.72 15.96 -11.43
C GLY A 376 -8.82 14.67 -10.63
N PHE A 377 -7.85 13.78 -10.86
CA PHE A 377 -7.74 12.46 -10.24
C PHE A 377 -6.32 12.22 -9.71
N LEU A 378 -6.15 11.11 -8.99
CA LEU A 378 -4.85 10.58 -8.60
C LEU A 378 -4.27 9.74 -9.75
N PHE A 379 -2.98 9.94 -10.06
CA PHE A 379 -2.31 9.34 -11.21
C PHE A 379 -0.96 8.75 -10.81
N SER A 380 -0.73 7.51 -11.25
CA SER A 380 0.59 6.88 -11.27
C SER A 380 1.32 7.22 -12.58
N ARG A 381 2.46 6.58 -12.84
CA ARG A 381 3.20 6.65 -14.10
C ARG A 381 2.59 5.81 -15.21
N LEU A 382 1.42 5.22 -15.00
CA LEU A 382 0.59 4.61 -16.04
C LEU A 382 -0.32 5.67 -16.67
N PRO A 383 -0.02 6.15 -17.88
CA PRO A 383 -0.78 7.22 -18.51
C PRO A 383 -2.23 6.82 -18.82
N VAL A 384 -3.11 7.81 -18.74
CA VAL A 384 -4.50 7.76 -19.20
C VAL A 384 -4.68 8.70 -20.40
N ARG A 385 -5.86 8.72 -21.04
CA ARG A 385 -6.06 9.57 -22.24
C ARG A 385 -5.91 11.04 -21.93
N GLU A 386 -6.31 11.44 -20.73
CA GLU A 386 -6.40 12.81 -20.27
C GLU A 386 -5.04 13.37 -19.84
N THR A 387 -4.12 12.51 -19.37
CA THR A 387 -2.81 12.91 -18.88
C THR A 387 -1.79 11.78 -18.94
N ALA A 388 -0.55 12.14 -19.22
CA ALA A 388 0.60 11.24 -19.17
C ALA A 388 1.54 11.53 -17.99
N ALA A 389 1.16 12.42 -17.06
CA ALA A 389 1.98 12.75 -15.90
C ALA A 389 1.46 12.06 -14.63
N SER A 390 2.36 11.41 -13.89
CA SER A 390 2.12 11.02 -12.50
C SER A 390 2.03 12.27 -11.62
N ASN A 391 1.21 12.20 -10.58
CA ASN A 391 1.16 13.20 -9.52
C ASN A 391 1.62 12.63 -8.17
N GLY A 392 2.43 11.57 -8.18
CA GLY A 392 3.04 11.01 -6.98
C GLY A 392 2.08 10.14 -6.16
N HIS A 393 1.14 9.45 -6.82
CA HIS A 393 0.16 8.57 -6.16
C HIS A 393 0.21 7.13 -6.68
N GLY A 394 1.33 6.71 -7.28
CA GLY A 394 1.61 5.32 -7.64
C GLY A 394 1.97 4.48 -6.42
N ARG A 395 1.04 4.32 -5.47
CA ARG A 395 1.20 3.49 -4.27
C ARG A 395 0.26 2.29 -4.28
N LEU A 396 0.65 1.25 -3.54
CA LEU A 396 -0.07 -0.01 -3.38
C LEU A 396 -0.22 -0.79 -4.69
N PRO A 397 0.40 -1.97 -4.83
CA PRO A 397 0.23 -2.77 -6.04
C PRO A 397 -1.21 -3.32 -6.11
N GLY A 398 -2.11 -2.58 -6.75
CA GLY A 398 -3.36 -3.14 -7.27
C GLY A 398 -3.07 -4.20 -8.34
N ALA A 399 -4.11 -4.86 -8.88
CA ALA A 399 -3.92 -5.87 -9.95
C ALA A 399 -3.12 -5.33 -11.17
N TRP A 400 -3.02 -4.01 -11.31
CA TRP A 400 -2.42 -3.33 -12.45
C TRP A 400 -1.43 -2.20 -12.11
N GLY A 401 -0.96 -2.09 -10.86
CA GLY A 401 0.16 -1.20 -10.47
C GLY A 401 1.51 -1.92 -10.53
#